data_AF-A0AA39SK82-F1
#
_entry.id   AF-A0AA39SK82-F1
#
_cell.length_a   1.000
_cell.length_b   1.000
_cell.length_c   1.000
_cell.angle_alpha   90.00
_cell.angle_beta   90.00
_cell.angle_gamma   90.00
#
_symmetry.space_group_name_H-M   'P 1'
#
loop_
_entity.id
_entity.type
_entity.pdbx_description
1 polymer ?
#
loop_
_entity_poly.entity_id
_entity_poly.type
_entity_poly.pdbx_seq_one_letter_code
_entity_poly.pdbx_strand_id
1 'polypeptide(L)'
;MMHPPPPPSPSPPLPTVSSIPFIPIEPMRPFVHPIWHIGPSRSHAVNFNAPDPSLQSLIAKQIVYYFSKENLIKDTYLRHMIDDHNWVPIKLIAGFNKVKLLTNNINLILDALQGSRVVEV
;
A
#
# COMPACT_ATOMS: atom_id res chain seq x y z
N MET A 1 54.86 1.84 3.33
CA MET A 1 54.53 0.75 4.28
C MET A 1 53.03 0.52 4.20
N MET A 2 52.58 -0.53 3.49
CA MET A 2 51.16 -0.82 3.32
C MET A 2 50.66 -1.64 4.51
N HIS A 3 49.68 -1.12 5.24
CA HIS A 3 49.03 -1.82 6.35
C HIS A 3 48.05 -2.86 5.78
N PRO A 4 47.95 -4.06 6.35
CA PRO A 4 46.96 -5.04 5.92
C PRO A 4 45.53 -4.57 6.28
N PRO A 5 44.51 -4.94 5.48
CA PRO A 5 43.13 -4.59 5.79
C PRO A 5 42.65 -5.26 7.09
N PRO A 6 41.75 -4.62 7.85
CA PRO A 6 41.20 -5.19 9.07
C PRO A 6 40.34 -6.44 8.79
N PRO A 7 40.24 -7.39 9.74
CA PRO A 7 39.42 -8.58 9.59
C PRO A 7 37.92 -8.24 9.56
N PRO A 8 37.08 -9.07 8.92
CA PRO A 8 35.63 -8.86 8.91
C PRO A 8 35.03 -9.00 10.31
N SER A 9 34.12 -8.09 10.67
CA SER A 9 33.36 -8.14 11.92
C SER A 9 32.48 -9.41 11.99
N PRO A 10 32.25 -9.97 13.19
CA PRO A 10 31.36 -11.13 13.34
C PRO A 10 29.91 -10.74 12.99
N SER A 11 29.28 -11.53 12.12
CA SER A 11 27.87 -11.39 11.75
C SER A 11 26.95 -11.55 12.98
N PRO A 12 25.85 -10.80 13.09
CA PRO A 12 24.84 -11.06 14.11
C PRO A 12 24.18 -12.44 13.89
N PRO A 13 23.73 -13.12 14.95
CA PRO A 13 23.06 -14.42 14.81
C PRO A 13 21.72 -14.26 14.07
N LEU A 14 21.45 -15.16 13.12
CA LEU A 14 20.13 -15.28 12.50
C LEU A 14 19.08 -15.60 13.58
N PRO A 15 17.83 -15.12 13.44
CA PRO A 15 16.74 -15.60 14.28
C PRO A 15 16.52 -17.10 14.00
N THR A 16 16.88 -17.93 14.97
CA THR A 16 16.52 -19.35 15.01
C THR A 16 15.00 -19.46 14.92
N VAL A 17 14.48 -20.15 13.91
CA VAL A 17 13.07 -20.51 13.83
C VAL A 17 12.80 -21.55 14.92
N SER A 18 12.44 -21.08 16.11
CA SER A 18 12.04 -21.91 17.22
C SER A 18 10.60 -22.37 17.04
N SER A 19 10.43 -23.69 17.02
CA SER A 19 9.19 -24.42 17.32
C SER A 19 8.02 -24.25 16.35
N ILE A 20 8.07 -24.97 15.23
CA ILE A 20 6.86 -25.62 14.73
C ILE A 20 6.75 -26.95 15.51
N PRO A 21 5.78 -27.15 16.42
CA PRO A 21 5.58 -28.45 17.01
C PRO A 21 5.14 -29.42 15.90
N PHE A 22 5.95 -30.45 15.66
CA PHE A 22 5.57 -31.59 14.85
C PHE A 22 4.35 -32.24 15.51
N ILE A 23 3.18 -32.15 14.87
CA ILE A 23 1.96 -32.82 15.32
C ILE A 23 2.01 -34.25 14.75
N PRO A 24 2.20 -35.30 15.56
CA PRO A 24 2.05 -36.67 15.08
C PRO A 24 0.56 -36.90 14.78
N ILE A 25 0.24 -37.28 13.55
CA ILE A 25 -1.12 -37.70 13.17
C ILE A 25 -1.34 -39.08 13.80
N GLU A 26 -1.95 -39.13 14.98
CA GLU A 26 -2.31 -40.39 15.62
C GLU A 26 -3.63 -40.94 15.04
N PRO A 27 -3.70 -42.24 14.70
CA PRO A 27 -4.90 -42.85 14.11
C PRO A 27 -6.00 -43.02 15.16
N MET A 28 -7.17 -42.44 14.86
CA MET A 28 -8.52 -42.76 15.36
C MET A 28 -8.60 -43.50 16.71
N ARG A 29 -8.92 -42.76 17.79
CA ARG A 29 -9.52 -43.35 19.00
C ARG A 29 -10.91 -42.75 19.25
N PRO A 30 -11.92 -43.59 19.54
CA PRO A 30 -13.26 -43.12 19.81
C PRO A 30 -13.42 -42.75 21.30
N PHE A 31 -14.36 -41.84 21.56
CA PHE A 31 -14.94 -41.46 22.85
C PHE A 31 -14.25 -40.39 23.73
N VAL A 32 -14.89 -39.22 23.68
CA VAL A 32 -15.31 -38.31 24.78
C VAL A 32 -14.23 -37.57 25.55
N HIS A 33 -14.10 -36.27 25.25
CA HIS A 33 -13.81 -35.24 26.25
C HIS A 33 -14.60 -33.95 25.94
N PRO A 34 -14.95 -33.18 26.99
CA PRO A 34 -16.18 -32.40 27.04
C PRO A 34 -16.07 -31.03 26.39
N ILE A 35 -17.23 -30.60 25.90
CA ILE A 35 -17.61 -29.26 25.47
C ILE A 35 -16.96 -28.14 26.32
N TRP A 36 -16.07 -27.36 25.70
CA TRP A 36 -15.81 -25.95 26.06
C TRP A 36 -16.25 -25.08 24.88
N HIS A 37 -17.52 -24.70 24.92
CA HIS A 37 -18.15 -23.84 23.94
C HIS A 37 -17.94 -22.35 24.30
N ILE A 38 -17.61 -21.58 23.26
CA ILE A 38 -17.98 -20.17 23.00
C ILE A 38 -17.02 -19.07 23.49
N GLY A 39 -16.18 -18.65 22.55
CA GLY A 39 -16.22 -17.29 22.03
C GLY A 39 -15.80 -17.35 20.56
N PRO A 40 -16.62 -16.90 19.58
CA PRO A 40 -16.23 -16.97 18.19
C PRO A 40 -15.01 -16.07 18.01
N SER A 41 -13.96 -16.62 17.38
CA SER A 41 -12.92 -15.83 16.74
C SER A 41 -13.61 -14.69 16.02
N ARG A 42 -13.37 -13.46 16.50
CA ARG A 42 -13.59 -12.26 15.69
C ARG A 42 -12.50 -12.28 14.62
N SER A 43 -12.63 -13.22 13.69
CA SER A 43 -12.08 -13.08 12.36
C SER A 43 -12.63 -11.75 11.89
N HIS A 44 -11.77 -10.73 11.87
CA HIS A 44 -11.96 -9.62 10.97
C HIS A 44 -11.90 -10.25 9.58
N ALA A 45 -13.02 -10.79 9.12
CA ALA A 45 -13.32 -10.94 7.72
C ALA A 45 -13.29 -9.51 7.18
N VAL A 46 -12.10 -9.04 6.85
CA VAL A 46 -11.94 -8.00 5.85
C VAL A 46 -12.65 -8.56 4.63
N ASN A 47 -13.84 -8.01 4.39
CA ASN A 47 -14.69 -8.42 3.29
C ASN A 47 -13.94 -8.06 2.01
N PHE A 48 -13.17 -9.00 1.46
CA PHE A 48 -12.40 -8.85 0.22
C PHE A 48 -13.32 -8.74 -1.01
N ASN A 49 -14.64 -8.66 -0.82
CA ASN A 49 -15.60 -8.47 -1.89
C ASN A 49 -15.78 -6.99 -2.30
N ALA A 50 -14.82 -6.11 -1.96
CA ALA A 50 -14.74 -4.82 -2.63
C ALA A 50 -14.33 -5.10 -4.08
N PRO A 51 -15.11 -4.68 -5.10
CA PRO A 51 -14.66 -4.79 -6.48
C PRO A 51 -13.31 -4.09 -6.61
N ASP A 52 -12.38 -4.72 -7.32
CA ASP A 52 -11.08 -4.11 -7.61
C ASP A 52 -11.30 -2.68 -8.12
N PRO A 53 -10.64 -1.68 -7.51
CA PRO A 53 -10.83 -0.30 -7.92
C PRO A 53 -10.47 -0.18 -9.40
N SER A 54 -11.39 0.38 -10.19
CA SER A 54 -11.13 0.65 -11.60
C SER A 54 -9.86 1.50 -11.77
N LEU A 55 -9.20 1.38 -12.91
CA LEU A 55 -8.00 2.18 -13.23
C LEU A 55 -8.25 3.68 -12.99
N GLN A 56 -9.43 4.16 -13.34
CA GLN A 56 -9.87 5.54 -13.10
C GLN A 56 -9.93 5.87 -11.61
N SER A 57 -10.48 4.98 -10.78
CA SER A 57 -10.49 5.15 -9.32
C SER A 57 -9.08 5.21 -8.74
N LEU A 58 -8.17 4.39 -9.24
CA LEU A 58 -6.76 4.40 -8.82
C LEU A 58 -6.07 5.73 -9.16
N ILE A 59 -6.30 6.26 -10.37
CA ILE A 59 -5.76 7.55 -10.80
C ILE A 59 -6.32 8.69 -9.94
N ALA A 60 -7.64 8.74 -9.76
CA ALA A 60 -8.29 9.74 -8.93
C ALA A 60 -7.74 9.70 -7.48
N LYS A 61 -7.57 8.50 -6.89
CA LYS A 61 -6.95 8.34 -5.57
C LYS A 61 -5.53 8.88 -5.51
N GLN A 62 -4.71 8.65 -6.53
CA GLN A 62 -3.36 9.20 -6.57
C GLN A 62 -3.37 10.73 -6.64
N ILE A 63 -4.25 11.31 -7.46
CA ILE A 63 -4.37 12.76 -7.55
C ILE A 63 -4.81 13.34 -6.21
N VAL A 64 -5.85 12.78 -5.58
CA VAL A 64 -6.28 13.20 -4.23
C VAL A 64 -5.16 13.10 -3.20
N TYR A 65 -4.32 12.07 -3.28
CA TYR A 65 -3.15 11.94 -2.40
C TYR A 65 -2.12 13.05 -2.63
N TYR A 66 -1.77 13.36 -3.89
CA TYR A 66 -0.82 14.44 -4.19
C TYR A 66 -1.33 15.79 -3.66
N PHE A 67 -2.62 16.07 -3.82
CA PHE A 67 -3.26 17.29 -3.34
C PHE A 67 -3.72 17.23 -1.87
N SER A 68 -3.42 16.13 -1.15
CA SER A 68 -3.73 16.03 0.27
C SER A 68 -2.91 17.03 1.07
N LYS A 69 -3.50 17.56 2.15
CA LYS A 69 -2.85 18.54 3.03
C LYS A 69 -1.50 18.02 3.54
N GLU A 70 -1.44 16.74 3.90
CA GLU A 70 -0.24 16.10 4.41
C GLU A 70 0.87 16.03 3.37
N ASN A 71 0.53 15.82 2.09
CA ASN A 71 1.49 15.84 1.00
C ASN A 71 1.95 17.26 0.68
N LEU A 72 1.03 18.23 0.58
CA LEU A 72 1.35 19.63 0.27
C LEU A 72 2.24 20.33 1.31
N ILE A 73 2.20 19.89 2.57
CA ILE A 73 3.13 20.37 3.61
C ILE A 73 4.57 19.94 3.32
N LYS A 74 4.76 18.75 2.74
CA LYS A 74 6.07 18.12 2.51
C LYS A 74 6.60 18.38 1.10
N ASP A 75 5.71 18.36 0.11
CA ASP A 75 6.01 18.48 -1.31
C ASP A 75 6.01 19.95 -1.71
N THR A 76 7.14 20.60 -1.45
CA THR A 76 7.35 22.00 -1.82
C THR A 76 7.28 22.18 -3.34
N TYR A 77 7.72 21.21 -4.14
CA TYR A 77 7.63 21.30 -5.60
C TYR A 77 6.18 21.42 -6.04
N LEU A 78 5.32 20.50 -5.61
CA LEU A 78 3.89 20.56 -5.94
C LEU A 78 3.26 21.88 -5.49
N ARG A 79 3.64 22.37 -4.30
CA ARG A 79 3.14 23.65 -3.78
C ARG A 79 3.53 24.86 -4.63
N HIS A 80 4.72 24.87 -5.25
CA HIS A 80 5.13 25.94 -6.17
C HIS A 80 4.51 25.81 -7.56
N MET A 81 4.02 24.62 -7.93
CA MET A 81 3.36 24.40 -9.22
C MET A 81 1.85 24.68 -9.18
N ILE A 82 1.28 24.86 -7.99
CA ILE A 82 -0.09 25.30 -7.79
C ILE A 82 -0.13 26.82 -7.97
N ASP A 83 -0.97 27.27 -8.90
CA ASP A 83 -1.17 28.70 -9.14
C ASP A 83 -1.99 29.36 -8.01
N ASP A 84 -2.03 30.70 -7.97
CA ASP A 84 -2.77 31.49 -6.97
C ASP A 84 -4.27 31.11 -6.89
N HIS A 85 -4.79 30.53 -7.97
CA HIS A 85 -6.17 30.05 -8.10
C HIS A 85 -6.36 28.58 -7.70
N ASN A 86 -5.35 27.91 -7.14
CA ASN A 86 -5.32 26.47 -6.85
C ASN A 86 -5.42 25.53 -8.07
N TRP A 87 -5.04 26.00 -9.25
CA TRP A 87 -5.03 25.20 -10.47
C TRP A 87 -3.66 24.61 -10.76
N VAL A 88 -3.67 23.41 -11.37
CA VAL A 88 -2.47 22.72 -11.84
C VAL A 88 -2.72 22.20 -13.26
N PRO A 89 -1.79 22.42 -14.22
CA PRO A 89 -1.93 21.88 -15.56
C PRO A 89 -2.02 20.35 -15.55
N ILE A 90 -2.99 19.77 -16.27
CA ILE A 90 -3.12 18.30 -16.41
C ILE A 90 -1.83 17.66 -16.95
N LYS A 91 -1.10 18.35 -17.82
CA LYS A 91 0.18 17.89 -18.35
C LYS A 91 1.22 17.68 -17.25
N LEU A 92 1.16 18.47 -16.18
CA LEU A 92 2.01 18.31 -15.00
C LEU A 92 1.59 17.11 -14.16
N ILE A 93 0.28 16.92 -13.95
CA ILE A 93 -0.28 15.75 -13.24
C ILE A 93 0.10 14.45 -13.96
N ALA A 94 0.02 14.42 -15.30
CA ALA A 94 0.47 13.32 -16.13
C ALA A 94 1.98 13.04 -16.02
N GLY A 95 2.75 13.98 -15.48
CA GLY A 95 4.18 13.85 -15.21
C GLY A 95 4.51 13.21 -13.85
N PHE A 96 3.55 13.10 -12.93
CA PHE A 96 3.81 12.54 -11.61
C PHE A 96 4.17 11.07 -11.68
N ASN A 97 5.19 10.67 -10.93
CA ASN A 97 5.72 9.29 -10.97
C ASN A 97 4.63 8.23 -10.76
N LYS A 98 3.73 8.41 -9.78
CA LYS A 98 2.66 7.44 -9.53
C LYS A 98 1.55 7.47 -10.58
N VAL A 99 1.29 8.62 -11.21
CA VAL A 99 0.31 8.73 -12.29
C VAL A 99 0.86 8.11 -13.57
N LYS A 100 2.13 8.37 -13.91
CA LYS A 100 2.84 7.75 -15.05
C LYS A 100 2.90 6.24 -14.99
N LEU A 101 2.96 5.67 -13.78
CA LEU A 101 2.94 4.22 -13.58
C LEU A 101 1.55 3.61 -13.83
N LEU A 102 0.48 4.41 -13.71
CA LEU A 102 -0.89 3.96 -13.97
C LEU A 102 -1.29 4.19 -15.43
N THR A 103 -0.92 5.35 -16.00
CA THR A 103 -1.28 5.71 -17.38
C THR A 103 -0.38 6.79 -17.96
N ASN A 104 -0.24 6.78 -19.28
CA ASN A 104 0.33 7.88 -20.07
C ASN A 104 -0.73 8.59 -20.93
N ASN A 105 -2.00 8.17 -20.83
CA ASN A 105 -3.09 8.71 -21.63
C ASN A 105 -3.78 9.86 -20.89
N ILE A 106 -3.64 11.08 -21.42
CA ILE A 106 -4.24 12.30 -20.85
C ILE A 106 -5.77 12.21 -20.80
N ASN A 107 -6.40 11.62 -21.83
CA ASN A 107 -7.86 11.48 -21.86
C ASN A 107 -8.37 10.60 -20.72
N LEU A 108 -7.59 9.58 -20.34
CA LEU A 108 -7.94 8.68 -19.25
C LEU A 108 -7.77 9.34 -17.88
N ILE A 109 -6.82 10.28 -17.75
CA ILE A 109 -6.67 11.12 -16.55
C ILE A 109 -7.87 12.08 -16.44
N LEU A 110 -8.27 12.71 -17.55
CA LEU A 110 -9.44 13.58 -17.61
C LEU A 110 -10.72 12.84 -17.23
N ASP A 111 -10.96 11.67 -17.82
CA ASP A 111 -12.14 10.86 -17.54
C ASP A 111 -12.18 10.40 -16.07
N ALA A 112 -11.03 10.01 -15.52
CA ALA A 112 -10.88 9.66 -14.11
C ALA A 112 -11.17 10.84 -13.16
N LEU A 113 -10.83 12.06 -13.57
CA LEU A 113 -11.13 13.28 -12.83
C LEU A 113 -12.60 13.68 -12.94
N GLN A 114 -13.18 13.62 -14.15
CA GLN A 114 -14.59 13.92 -14.40
C GLN A 114 -15.55 12.95 -13.68
N GLY A 115 -15.17 11.67 -13.58
CA GLY A 115 -15.94 10.66 -12.86
C GLY A 115 -15.78 10.72 -11.33
N SER A 116 -14.78 11.44 -10.83
CA SER A 116 -14.50 11.55 -9.39
C SER A 116 -15.14 12.82 -8.83
N ARG A 117 -16.09 12.67 -7.91
CA ARG A 117 -16.84 13.75 -7.23
C ARG A 117 -15.98 14.69 -6.35
N VAL A 118 -14.66 14.72 -6.57
CA VAL A 118 -13.65 15.34 -5.71
C VAL A 118 -12.88 16.46 -6.44
N VAL A 119 -12.95 16.56 -7.78
CA VAL A 119 -12.19 17.57 -8.54
C VAL A 119 -13.09 18.19 -9.62
N GLU A 120 -13.24 19.52 -9.62
CA GLU A 120 -13.90 20.26 -10.70
C GLU A 120 -12.94 20.39 -11.89
N VAL A 121 -13.44 20.17 -13.11
CA VAL A 121 -12.71 20.24 -14.39
C VAL A 121 -13.25 21.38 -15.23
#